data_AF-A0A7N6BNE8-F1
#
_entry.id   AF-A0A7N6BNE8-F1
#
_cell.length_a   1.000
_cell.length_b   1.000
_cell.length_c   1.000
_cell.angle_alpha   90.00
_cell.angle_beta   90.00
_cell.angle_gamma   90.00
#
_symmetry.space_group_name_H-M   'P 1'
#
loop_
_entity.id
_entity.type
_entity.pdbx_description
1 polymer ?
#
loop_
_entity_poly.entity_id
_entity_poly.type
_entity_poly.pdbx_seq_one_letter_code
_entity_poly.pdbx_strand_id
1 'polypeptide(L)'
;MRLLSFRFGCLLACACFLSLTWITSLPRDEASAGSSVLPDLQTLHDRLLVAEDLGRQVSRDLSHILGQLINMSKDVNLTHSTSNTTNIFLIEPVRQLFGGQAGKGISQPNIYTYMPHLRRHPDSLVPNVILGQGRRGVSMVLGIPTVKRDKQSYLVNTLSSLFYSLTSSQSQDLVIVVFVAETDTDYVSSVADTIRNNFPKEVQSGLLEVVSPSQYYYPNFTSLRETFGDSKDRVKWRTKQNLDFSFLMLYAQDKGIYYVQLEDDVVAKAGYYNDMITFVTQQEPKPWLYLEFSQLGFIGKMFRTRDLPMIAEFFLMFHRDKPIDWLLDHILWVKACNPEKDAKHCNEQKALLKQRYKPSLFQHVGLHSSLPGKLQHLKDKDFAKQTLYNAHSNPVAELSSSLKHYQEHSLERAYKGEDFFWRPQMHAPGWFHSTPWPEYDGW
;
A
#
# COMPACT_ATOMS: atom_id res chain seq x y z
N MET A 1 -60.38 18.43 16.51
CA MET A 1 -59.31 17.52 16.03
C MET A 1 -58.18 17.40 17.07
N ARG A 2 -58.42 16.76 18.23
CA ARG A 2 -57.39 16.59 19.29
C ARG A 2 -57.44 15.22 20.00
N LEU A 3 -58.12 14.22 19.43
CA LEU A 3 -58.33 12.91 20.08
C LEU A 3 -57.71 11.71 19.34
N LEU A 4 -57.05 11.91 18.19
CA LEU A 4 -56.42 10.81 17.43
C LEU A 4 -54.94 10.55 17.78
N SER A 5 -54.23 11.53 18.34
CA SER A 5 -52.78 11.41 18.59
C SER A 5 -52.42 10.68 19.89
N PHE A 6 -53.34 10.61 20.87
CA PHE A 6 -53.05 9.95 22.15
C PHE A 6 -53.15 8.43 22.06
N ARG A 7 -54.08 7.90 21.24
CA ARG A 7 -54.25 6.44 21.06
C ARG A 7 -53.09 5.79 20.31
N PHE A 8 -52.44 6.50 19.39
CA PHE A 8 -51.27 6.00 18.66
C PHE A 8 -50.00 5.95 19.53
N GLY A 9 -49.83 6.94 20.42
CA GLY A 9 -48.71 6.96 21.38
C GLY A 9 -48.76 5.82 22.40
N CYS A 10 -49.95 5.49 22.92
CA CYS A 10 -50.11 4.36 23.85
C CYS A 10 -49.88 3.00 23.19
N LEU A 11 -50.29 2.81 21.93
CA LEU A 11 -50.06 1.55 21.20
C LEU A 11 -48.56 1.31 20.92
N LEU A 12 -47.81 2.36 20.57
CA LEU A 12 -46.36 2.27 20.38
C LEU A 12 -45.62 2.00 21.69
N ALA A 13 -46.04 2.61 22.81
CA ALA A 13 -45.46 2.33 24.12
C ALA A 13 -45.73 0.88 24.56
N CYS A 14 -46.96 0.36 24.38
CA CYS A 14 -47.27 -1.03 24.71
C CYS A 14 -46.51 -2.03 23.83
N ALA A 15 -46.29 -1.74 22.55
CA ALA A 15 -45.49 -2.60 21.66
C ALA A 15 -44.01 -2.67 22.09
N CYS A 16 -43.42 -1.54 22.50
CA CYS A 16 -42.04 -1.51 23.01
C CYS A 16 -41.89 -2.27 24.33
N PHE A 17 -42.85 -2.15 25.25
CA PHE A 17 -42.82 -2.89 26.52
C PHE A 17 -42.98 -4.40 26.33
N LEU A 18 -43.83 -4.84 25.38
CA LEU A 18 -43.99 -6.26 25.07
C LEU A 18 -42.76 -6.86 24.36
N SER A 19 -42.02 -6.08 23.57
CA SER A 19 -40.75 -6.54 22.98
C SER A 19 -39.61 -6.67 24.00
N LEU A 20 -39.59 -5.80 25.02
CA LEU A 20 -38.56 -5.83 26.06
C LEU A 20 -38.76 -6.95 27.08
N THR A 21 -40.00 -7.34 27.37
CA THR A 21 -40.30 -8.47 28.26
C THR A 21 -40.09 -9.84 27.60
N TRP A 22 -40.15 -9.92 26.27
CA TRP A 22 -39.80 -11.15 25.53
C TRP A 22 -38.29 -11.42 25.49
N ILE A 23 -37.47 -10.37 25.44
CA ILE A 23 -36.01 -10.50 25.44
C ILE A 23 -35.47 -10.88 26.83
N THR A 24 -36.20 -10.59 27.91
CA THR A 24 -35.78 -10.94 29.29
C THR A 24 -36.37 -12.24 29.84
N SER A 25 -37.22 -12.94 29.08
CA SER A 25 -37.89 -14.19 29.52
C SER A 25 -37.36 -15.47 28.86
N LEU A 26 -36.23 -15.41 28.16
CA LEU A 26 -35.51 -16.63 27.74
C LEU A 26 -34.77 -17.23 28.96
N PRO A 27 -34.95 -18.53 29.26
CA PRO A 27 -34.38 -19.16 30.45
C PRO A 27 -32.85 -19.12 30.43
N ARG A 28 -32.28 -18.66 31.54
CA ARG A 28 -30.84 -18.69 31.82
C ARG A 28 -30.55 -20.04 32.47
N ASP A 29 -30.19 -21.03 31.68
CA ASP A 29 -29.71 -22.31 32.21
C ASP A 29 -28.30 -22.14 32.79
N GLU A 30 -28.22 -22.03 34.11
CA GLU A 30 -27.03 -22.37 34.87
C GLU A 30 -27.01 -23.90 35.07
N ALA A 31 -26.03 -24.60 34.47
CA ALA A 31 -25.19 -25.57 35.17
C ALA A 31 -24.25 -26.35 34.23
N SER A 32 -23.03 -26.52 34.76
CA SER A 32 -22.15 -27.69 34.65
C SER A 32 -21.07 -27.73 33.57
N ALA A 33 -19.91 -28.17 34.05
CA ALA A 33 -18.66 -28.35 33.34
C ALA A 33 -18.72 -29.52 32.33
N GLY A 34 -18.05 -29.35 31.18
CA GLY A 34 -17.61 -30.46 30.33
C GLY A 34 -18.17 -30.52 28.91
N SER A 35 -17.32 -30.18 27.93
CA SER A 35 -17.35 -30.55 26.50
C SER A 35 -18.45 -29.98 25.57
N SER A 36 -18.04 -29.22 24.53
CA SER A 36 -18.36 -29.43 23.10
C SER A 36 -18.18 -28.14 22.26
N VAL A 37 -17.10 -28.06 21.48
CA VAL A 37 -16.82 -27.00 20.47
C VAL A 37 -17.47 -27.37 19.13
N LEU A 38 -18.76 -27.71 19.12
CA LEU A 38 -19.43 -28.21 17.91
C LEU A 38 -20.88 -27.72 17.61
N PRO A 39 -21.37 -26.55 18.07
CA PRO A 39 -22.61 -25.98 17.50
C PRO A 39 -22.42 -24.98 16.34
N ASP A 40 -21.20 -24.47 16.10
CA ASP A 40 -21.00 -23.30 15.21
C ASP A 40 -20.81 -23.66 13.73
N LEU A 41 -20.35 -24.88 13.43
CA LEU A 41 -20.05 -25.33 12.06
C LEU A 41 -21.30 -25.56 11.19
N GLN A 42 -22.39 -26.06 11.79
CA GLN A 42 -23.66 -26.26 11.07
C GLN A 42 -24.29 -24.93 10.68
N THR A 43 -24.30 -23.95 11.60
CA THR A 43 -24.80 -22.60 11.33
C THR A 43 -23.98 -21.89 10.23
N LEU A 44 -22.66 -22.10 10.23
CA LEU A 44 -21.78 -21.59 9.17
C LEU A 44 -22.05 -22.27 7.82
N HIS A 45 -22.27 -23.60 7.82
CA HIS A 45 -22.59 -24.35 6.62
C HIS A 45 -23.92 -23.90 6.00
N ASP A 46 -24.96 -23.69 6.82
CA ASP A 46 -26.27 -23.23 6.35
C ASP A 46 -26.20 -21.82 5.76
N ARG A 47 -25.42 -20.91 6.38
CA ARG A 47 -25.18 -19.57 5.84
C ARG A 47 -24.42 -19.61 4.52
N LEU A 48 -23.47 -20.54 4.38
CA LEU A 48 -22.69 -20.71 3.15
C LEU A 48 -23.58 -21.24 2.01
N LEU A 49 -24.48 -22.18 2.30
CA LEU A 49 -25.46 -22.71 1.34
C LEU A 49 -26.41 -21.61 0.85
N VAL A 50 -26.92 -20.76 1.75
CA VAL A 50 -27.78 -19.62 1.39
C VAL A 50 -27.01 -18.60 0.53
N ALA A 51 -25.74 -18.31 0.88
CA ALA A 51 -24.91 -17.42 0.09
C ALA A 51 -24.60 -17.97 -1.32
N GLU A 52 -24.41 -19.29 -1.43
CA GLU A 52 -24.20 -19.95 -2.73
C GLU A 52 -25.46 -19.89 -3.61
N ASP A 53 -26.63 -20.12 -3.04
CA ASP A 53 -27.89 -20.06 -3.80
C ASP A 53 -28.20 -18.63 -4.28
N LEU A 54 -28.01 -17.64 -3.41
CA LEU A 54 -28.08 -16.22 -3.78
C LEU A 54 -27.06 -15.87 -4.87
N GLY A 55 -25.84 -16.39 -4.79
CA GLY A 55 -24.81 -16.22 -5.83
C GLY A 55 -25.23 -16.82 -7.17
N ARG A 56 -25.84 -18.00 -7.17
CA ARG A 56 -26.39 -18.63 -8.38
C ARG A 56 -27.56 -17.86 -8.96
N GLN A 57 -28.39 -17.25 -8.12
CA GLN A 57 -29.51 -16.42 -8.58
C GLN A 57 -29.00 -15.13 -9.22
N VAL A 58 -28.07 -14.43 -8.58
CA VAL A 58 -27.42 -13.24 -9.16
C VAL A 58 -26.72 -13.58 -10.48
N SER A 59 -26.06 -14.74 -10.57
CA SER A 59 -25.44 -15.21 -11.82
C SER A 59 -26.45 -15.44 -12.95
N ARG A 60 -27.62 -16.02 -12.63
CA ARG A 60 -28.72 -16.20 -13.58
C ARG A 60 -29.31 -14.86 -14.04
N ASP A 61 -29.53 -13.94 -13.11
CA ASP A 61 -30.05 -12.60 -13.42
C ASP A 61 -29.07 -11.81 -14.29
N LEU A 62 -27.78 -11.87 -13.98
CA LEU A 62 -26.73 -11.27 -14.81
C LEU A 62 -26.67 -11.90 -16.20
N SER A 63 -26.81 -13.22 -16.32
CA SER A 63 -26.85 -13.92 -17.61
C SER A 63 -28.07 -13.51 -18.43
N HIS A 64 -29.22 -13.32 -17.77
CA HIS A 64 -30.43 -12.82 -18.42
C HIS A 64 -30.26 -11.37 -18.91
N ILE A 65 -29.71 -10.49 -18.09
CA ILE A 65 -29.40 -9.10 -18.47
C ILE A 65 -28.41 -9.08 -19.65
N LEU A 66 -27.38 -9.92 -19.60
CA LEU A 66 -26.41 -10.04 -20.69
C LEU A 66 -27.06 -10.53 -21.98
N GLY A 67 -27.98 -11.49 -21.89
CA GLY A 67 -28.79 -11.96 -23.02
C GLY A 67 -29.67 -10.85 -23.61
N GLN A 68 -30.31 -10.04 -22.76
CA GLN A 68 -31.10 -8.88 -23.20
C GLN A 68 -30.21 -7.83 -23.89
N LEU A 69 -29.02 -7.53 -23.35
CA LEU A 69 -28.07 -6.60 -23.95
C LEU A 69 -27.55 -7.09 -25.32
N ILE A 70 -27.30 -8.40 -25.47
CA ILE A 70 -26.92 -9.01 -26.74
C ILE A 70 -28.07 -8.95 -27.75
N ASN A 71 -29.32 -9.12 -27.32
CA ASN A 71 -30.46 -8.99 -28.22
C ASN A 71 -30.68 -7.54 -28.66
N MET A 72 -30.54 -6.59 -27.74
CA MET A 72 -30.60 -5.15 -28.04
C MET A 72 -29.49 -4.71 -29.00
N SER A 73 -28.30 -5.31 -28.94
CA SER A 73 -27.21 -5.00 -29.88
C SER A 73 -27.43 -5.64 -31.27
N LYS A 74 -28.14 -6.77 -31.35
CA LYS A 74 -28.56 -7.37 -32.63
C LYS A 74 -29.64 -6.55 -33.34
N ASP A 75 -30.58 -5.98 -32.61
CA ASP A 75 -31.63 -5.12 -33.19
C ASP A 75 -31.07 -3.80 -33.76
N VAL A 76 -29.90 -3.34 -33.28
CA VAL A 76 -29.18 -2.17 -33.82
C VAL A 76 -28.39 -2.49 -35.10
N ASN A 77 -28.05 -3.77 -35.34
CA ASN A 77 -27.21 -4.19 -36.48
C ASN A 77 -28.00 -4.59 -37.74
N LEU A 78 -29.33 -4.42 -37.78
CA LEU A 78 -30.13 -4.71 -38.97
C LEU A 78 -30.07 -3.64 -40.07
N THR A 79 -29.20 -2.62 -39.97
CA THR A 79 -29.08 -1.55 -40.99
C THR A 79 -27.76 -1.45 -41.72
N HIS A 80 -26.75 -2.30 -41.51
CA HIS A 80 -25.57 -2.30 -42.40
C HIS A 80 -25.01 -3.69 -42.67
N SER A 81 -24.97 -4.05 -43.95
CA SER A 81 -24.41 -5.29 -44.48
C SER A 81 -22.99 -5.10 -44.99
N THR A 82 -22.18 -6.18 -44.86
CA THR A 82 -20.86 -6.50 -45.44
C THR A 82 -19.64 -5.67 -44.96
N SER A 83 -18.47 -6.24 -44.60
CA SER A 83 -17.81 -7.50 -44.99
C SER A 83 -16.74 -8.00 -43.99
N ASN A 84 -16.43 -9.30 -44.06
CA ASN A 84 -15.49 -10.13 -43.29
C ASN A 84 -14.08 -9.58 -43.02
N THR A 85 -13.53 -9.84 -41.82
CA THR A 85 -12.22 -10.51 -41.58
C THR A 85 -12.15 -11.01 -40.11
N THR A 86 -11.52 -12.16 -39.92
CA THR A 86 -11.52 -13.01 -38.72
C THR A 86 -10.50 -12.64 -37.62
N ASN A 87 -10.94 -12.84 -36.37
CA ASN A 87 -10.22 -13.27 -35.16
C ASN A 87 -9.05 -12.42 -34.58
N ILE A 88 -9.36 -11.57 -33.60
CA ILE A 88 -8.54 -11.36 -32.38
C ILE A 88 -9.49 -11.22 -31.17
N PHE A 89 -9.13 -11.90 -30.07
CA PHE A 89 -9.83 -12.00 -28.78
C PHE A 89 -10.42 -10.68 -28.25
N LEU A 90 -11.74 -10.66 -28.03
CA LEU A 90 -12.47 -9.53 -27.45
C LEU A 90 -12.71 -9.75 -25.94
N ILE A 91 -11.97 -9.01 -25.11
CA ILE A 91 -12.50 -8.45 -23.85
C ILE A 91 -12.51 -6.93 -24.03
N GLU A 92 -13.34 -6.45 -24.95
CA GLU A 92 -13.92 -5.10 -25.00
C GLU A 92 -15.23 -5.26 -25.77
N PRO A 93 -16.41 -5.05 -25.14
CA PRO A 93 -16.92 -3.69 -25.06
C PRO A 93 -17.84 -3.45 -23.83
N VAL A 94 -17.34 -2.76 -22.80
CA VAL A 94 -18.22 -2.10 -21.79
C VAL A 94 -18.04 -0.57 -21.81
N ARG A 95 -17.04 -0.05 -22.53
CA ARG A 95 -16.76 1.40 -22.58
C ARG A 95 -17.46 2.19 -23.67
N GLN A 96 -18.09 1.57 -24.66
CA GLN A 96 -18.75 2.29 -25.78
C GLN A 96 -20.28 2.46 -25.64
N LEU A 97 -20.91 1.97 -24.56
CA LEU A 97 -22.35 2.16 -24.32
C LEU A 97 -22.73 3.50 -23.66
N PHE A 98 -21.75 4.38 -23.36
CA PHE A 98 -22.01 5.74 -22.85
C PHE A 98 -21.76 6.85 -23.87
N GLY A 99 -21.56 6.49 -25.14
CA GLY A 99 -21.33 7.44 -26.24
C GLY A 99 -22.49 7.49 -27.24
N GLY A 100 -23.72 7.72 -26.79
CA GLY A 100 -24.87 7.81 -27.69
C GLY A 100 -26.14 8.30 -27.01
N GLN A 101 -26.52 9.53 -27.36
CA GLN A 101 -27.72 10.29 -26.97
C GLN A 101 -27.71 11.02 -25.62
N ALA A 102 -27.86 12.34 -25.77
CA ALA A 102 -27.99 13.34 -24.73
C ALA A 102 -29.28 13.14 -23.92
N GLY A 103 -29.17 12.45 -22.79
CA GLY A 103 -29.78 12.92 -21.55
C GLY A 103 -28.75 13.79 -20.83
N LYS A 104 -29.13 14.98 -20.33
CA LYS A 104 -28.29 15.75 -19.40
C LYS A 104 -28.14 14.97 -18.09
N GLY A 105 -27.35 13.91 -18.10
CA GLY A 105 -26.93 13.18 -16.91
C GLY A 105 -25.79 13.95 -16.23
N ILE A 106 -25.79 13.98 -14.91
CA ILE A 106 -24.69 14.54 -14.13
C ILE A 106 -23.45 13.68 -14.41
N SER A 107 -22.45 14.24 -15.08
CA SER A 107 -21.17 13.55 -15.30
C SER A 107 -20.49 13.35 -13.95
N GLN A 108 -20.18 12.10 -13.60
CA GLN A 108 -19.36 11.83 -12.41
C GLN A 108 -17.97 12.44 -12.59
N PRO A 109 -17.40 13.09 -11.55
CA PRO A 109 -16.00 13.47 -11.54
C PRO A 109 -15.13 12.25 -11.84
N ASN A 110 -14.10 12.44 -12.64
CA ASN A 110 -13.12 11.42 -12.94
C ASN A 110 -11.76 12.08 -13.17
N ILE A 111 -10.73 11.26 -13.33
CA ILE A 111 -9.36 11.76 -13.55
C ILE A 111 -9.25 12.74 -14.73
N TYR A 112 -10.08 12.63 -15.77
CA TYR A 112 -10.09 13.55 -16.91
C TYR A 112 -10.62 14.95 -16.58
N THR A 113 -11.32 15.12 -15.45
CA THR A 113 -11.69 16.45 -14.93
C THR A 113 -10.45 17.21 -14.48
N TYR A 114 -9.52 16.53 -13.78
CA TYR A 114 -8.30 17.13 -13.23
C TYR A 114 -7.13 17.11 -14.23
N MET A 115 -7.13 16.13 -15.14
CA MET A 115 -6.08 15.87 -16.12
C MET A 115 -6.69 15.71 -17.53
N PRO A 116 -7.19 16.81 -18.14
CA PRO A 116 -7.93 16.73 -19.40
C PRO A 116 -7.07 16.30 -20.60
N HIS A 117 -5.74 16.43 -20.54
CA HIS A 117 -4.84 16.01 -21.61
C HIS A 117 -4.88 14.49 -21.85
N LEU A 118 -5.20 13.71 -20.83
CA LEU A 118 -5.34 12.26 -20.92
C LEU A 118 -6.45 11.83 -21.89
N ARG A 119 -7.47 12.66 -22.14
CA ARG A 119 -8.53 12.34 -23.11
C ARG A 119 -8.02 12.19 -24.55
N ARG A 120 -6.84 12.76 -24.85
CA ARG A 120 -6.23 12.69 -26.18
C ARG A 120 -5.51 11.36 -26.44
N HIS A 121 -5.28 10.57 -25.39
CA HIS A 121 -4.46 9.36 -25.42
C HIS A 121 -5.17 8.27 -24.61
N PRO A 122 -5.99 7.39 -25.24
CA PRO A 122 -6.78 6.37 -24.52
C PRO A 122 -5.94 5.42 -23.64
N ASP A 123 -4.67 5.23 -24.00
CA ASP A 123 -3.67 4.41 -23.32
C ASP A 123 -2.94 5.13 -22.17
N SER A 124 -3.20 6.43 -21.93
CA SER A 124 -2.47 7.25 -20.96
C SER A 124 -2.58 6.78 -19.50
N LEU A 125 -3.60 5.98 -19.20
CA LEU A 125 -3.89 5.43 -17.87
C LEU A 125 -3.55 3.95 -17.75
N VAL A 126 -3.07 3.32 -18.83
CA VAL A 126 -2.63 1.93 -18.79
C VAL A 126 -1.21 1.90 -18.22
N PRO A 127 -0.97 1.21 -17.09
CA PRO A 127 0.36 1.07 -16.54
C PRO A 127 1.23 0.18 -17.43
N ASN A 128 2.48 0.58 -17.65
CA ASN A 128 3.47 -0.29 -18.27
C ASN A 128 3.99 -1.25 -17.21
N VAL A 129 3.58 -2.52 -17.26
CA VAL A 129 4.09 -3.56 -16.35
C VAL A 129 5.33 -4.18 -16.97
N ILE A 130 6.51 -3.88 -16.41
CA ILE A 130 7.80 -4.34 -16.95
C ILE A 130 8.23 -5.66 -16.29
N LEU A 131 8.03 -5.78 -14.98
CA LEU A 131 8.26 -7.00 -14.20
C LEU A 131 7.07 -7.26 -13.29
N GLY A 132 6.72 -8.53 -13.10
CA GLY A 132 5.72 -8.94 -12.12
C GLY A 132 4.91 -10.13 -12.58
N GLN A 133 4.22 -10.77 -11.62
CA GLN A 133 3.31 -11.90 -11.87
C GLN A 133 1.85 -11.50 -11.70
N GLY A 134 1.56 -10.22 -11.45
CA GLY A 134 0.19 -9.73 -11.23
C GLY A 134 -0.44 -10.26 -9.94
N ARG A 135 0.37 -10.46 -8.90
CA ARG A 135 -0.08 -11.06 -7.63
C ARG A 135 -1.08 -10.15 -6.94
N ARG A 136 -2.13 -10.75 -6.36
CA ARG A 136 -3.25 -10.10 -5.66
C ARG A 136 -3.69 -10.93 -4.46
N GLY A 137 -4.53 -10.35 -3.62
CA GLY A 137 -5.11 -11.03 -2.45
C GLY A 137 -4.15 -11.13 -1.26
N VAL A 138 -3.13 -10.25 -1.21
CA VAL A 138 -2.19 -10.18 -0.09
C VAL A 138 -2.70 -9.27 1.02
N SER A 139 -2.23 -9.45 2.25
CA SER A 139 -2.54 -8.55 3.35
C SER A 139 -1.97 -7.15 3.13
N MET A 140 -0.74 -7.06 2.62
CA MET A 140 -0.02 -5.78 2.53
C MET A 140 0.66 -5.57 1.18
N VAL A 141 0.57 -4.33 0.69
CA VAL A 141 1.24 -3.85 -0.53
C VAL A 141 2.15 -2.69 -0.16
N LEU A 142 3.44 -2.77 -0.50
CA LEU A 142 4.38 -1.66 -0.33
C LEU A 142 4.56 -0.96 -1.68
N GLY A 143 4.24 0.34 -1.74
CA GLY A 143 4.49 1.16 -2.92
C GLY A 143 5.78 1.97 -2.77
N ILE A 144 6.72 1.79 -3.71
CA ILE A 144 8.01 2.47 -3.74
C ILE A 144 8.18 3.21 -5.08
N PRO A 145 8.00 4.53 -5.11
CA PRO A 145 8.31 5.34 -6.28
C PRO A 145 9.81 5.58 -6.36
N THR A 146 10.37 5.49 -7.56
CA THR A 146 11.76 5.83 -7.85
C THR A 146 11.84 6.76 -9.05
N VAL A 147 12.76 7.72 -8.99
CA VAL A 147 13.00 8.73 -10.03
C VAL A 147 14.48 8.78 -10.35
N LYS A 148 14.81 9.24 -11.56
CA LYS A 148 16.19 9.38 -12.00
C LYS A 148 16.91 10.42 -11.13
N ARG A 149 18.02 10.01 -10.50
CA ARG A 149 18.92 10.86 -9.73
C ARG A 149 20.27 10.96 -10.43
N ASP A 150 20.89 12.14 -10.36
CA ASP A 150 22.18 12.37 -11.02
C ASP A 150 23.37 11.68 -10.34
N LYS A 151 23.27 11.43 -9.02
CA LYS A 151 24.41 11.01 -8.19
C LYS A 151 24.44 9.53 -7.88
N GLN A 152 23.39 9.01 -7.24
CA GLN A 152 23.31 7.62 -6.81
C GLN A 152 21.85 7.15 -6.71
N SER A 153 21.65 5.85 -6.88
CA SER A 153 20.38 5.17 -6.63
C SER A 153 20.43 4.45 -5.29
N TYR A 154 19.37 4.57 -4.50
CA TYR A 154 19.22 3.91 -3.20
C TYR A 154 18.34 2.66 -3.26
N LEU A 155 17.67 2.44 -4.40
CA LEU A 155 16.59 1.48 -4.55
C LEU A 155 17.00 0.04 -4.21
N VAL A 156 18.16 -0.42 -4.70
CA VAL A 156 18.65 -1.78 -4.42
C VAL A 156 18.88 -1.98 -2.92
N ASN A 157 19.44 -0.99 -2.22
CA ASN A 157 19.67 -1.09 -0.78
C ASN A 157 18.35 -1.10 -0.01
N THR A 158 17.39 -0.27 -0.41
CA THR A 158 16.03 -0.24 0.16
C THR A 158 15.33 -1.59 0.00
N LEU A 159 15.35 -2.17 -1.20
CA LEU A 159 14.76 -3.48 -1.48
C LEU A 159 15.44 -4.60 -0.69
N SER A 160 16.78 -4.63 -0.66
CA SER A 160 17.54 -5.57 0.16
C SER A 160 17.15 -5.47 1.64
N SER A 161 17.01 -4.26 2.18
CA SER A 161 16.58 -4.05 3.56
C SER A 161 15.16 -4.56 3.82
N LEU A 162 14.25 -4.40 2.86
CA LEU A 162 12.87 -4.86 2.98
C LEU A 162 12.75 -6.38 2.89
N PHE A 163 13.59 -7.04 2.10
CA PHE A 163 13.60 -8.50 1.96
C PHE A 163 14.34 -9.21 3.09
N TYR A 164 15.38 -8.59 3.66
CA TYR A 164 16.29 -9.22 4.61
C TYR A 164 15.62 -9.92 5.80
N SER A 165 14.50 -9.39 6.30
CA SER A 165 13.81 -9.93 7.49
C SER A 165 12.49 -10.64 7.20
N LEU A 166 12.18 -10.91 5.93
CA LEU A 166 10.95 -11.61 5.56
C LEU A 166 11.11 -13.12 5.65
N THR A 167 10.14 -13.76 6.30
CA THR A 167 9.95 -15.21 6.24
C THR A 167 9.19 -15.61 4.98
N SER A 168 9.27 -16.89 4.59
CA SER A 168 8.57 -17.40 3.40
C SER A 168 7.06 -17.13 3.40
N SER A 169 6.40 -17.23 4.56
CA SER A 169 4.96 -16.92 4.69
C SER A 169 4.68 -15.44 4.47
N GLN A 170 5.52 -14.55 4.99
CA GLN A 170 5.36 -13.11 4.81
C GLN A 170 5.63 -12.70 3.36
N SER A 171 6.62 -13.32 2.70
CA SER A 171 6.89 -13.13 1.28
C SER A 171 5.74 -13.60 0.36
N GLN A 172 4.88 -14.50 0.83
CA GLN A 172 3.67 -14.91 0.12
C GLN A 172 2.50 -13.92 0.32
N ASP A 173 2.46 -13.26 1.47
CA ASP A 173 1.40 -12.33 1.90
C ASP A 173 1.78 -10.84 1.74
N LEU A 174 2.80 -10.57 0.92
CA LEU A 174 3.31 -9.24 0.61
C LEU A 174 3.48 -9.08 -0.89
N VAL A 175 3.20 -7.87 -1.40
CA VAL A 175 3.64 -7.42 -2.73
C VAL A 175 4.36 -6.09 -2.58
N ILE A 176 5.52 -5.95 -3.21
CA ILE A 176 6.25 -4.69 -3.34
C ILE A 176 6.12 -4.23 -4.80
N VAL A 177 5.54 -3.05 -4.99
CA VAL A 177 5.42 -2.40 -6.29
C VAL A 177 6.44 -1.28 -6.36
N VAL A 178 7.44 -1.44 -7.23
CA VAL A 178 8.35 -0.37 -7.61
C VAL A 178 7.76 0.39 -8.80
N PHE A 179 7.43 1.66 -8.57
CA PHE A 179 6.98 2.56 -9.62
C PHE A 179 8.15 3.39 -10.12
N VAL A 180 8.64 3.08 -11.32
CA VAL A 180 9.63 3.92 -12.01
C VAL A 180 8.89 5.11 -12.58
N ALA A 181 8.93 6.23 -11.86
CA ALA A 181 8.19 7.45 -12.18
C ALA A 181 8.88 8.28 -13.28
N GLU A 182 9.24 7.60 -14.38
CA GLU A 182 9.92 8.15 -15.54
C GLU A 182 9.24 7.66 -16.82
N THR A 183 9.34 8.44 -17.88
CA THR A 183 8.77 8.10 -19.21
C THR A 183 9.83 7.66 -20.22
N ASP A 184 11.11 7.88 -19.89
CA ASP A 184 12.27 7.41 -20.66
C ASP A 184 12.35 5.87 -20.59
N THR A 185 12.05 5.20 -21.70
CA THR A 185 11.98 3.74 -21.80
C THR A 185 13.31 3.06 -21.54
N ASP A 186 14.42 3.69 -21.91
CA ASP A 186 15.76 3.13 -21.73
C ASP A 186 16.13 3.15 -20.25
N TYR A 187 15.83 4.27 -19.57
CA TYR A 187 16.00 4.35 -18.13
C TYR A 187 15.10 3.36 -17.38
N VAL A 188 13.81 3.29 -17.72
CA VAL A 188 12.88 2.32 -17.12
C VAL A 188 13.38 0.89 -17.27
N SER A 189 13.83 0.52 -18.48
CA SER A 189 14.38 -0.82 -18.76
C SER A 189 15.64 -1.08 -17.94
N SER A 190 16.54 -0.09 -17.83
CA SER A 190 17.77 -0.23 -17.03
C SER A 190 17.49 -0.48 -15.54
N VAL A 191 16.46 0.17 -14.98
CA VAL A 191 16.04 -0.03 -13.58
C VAL A 191 15.43 -1.42 -13.41
N ALA A 192 14.57 -1.83 -14.34
CA ALA A 192 13.98 -3.17 -14.34
C ALA A 192 15.06 -4.27 -14.44
N ASP A 193 16.03 -4.13 -15.34
CA ASP A 193 17.12 -5.11 -15.47
C ASP A 193 17.99 -5.14 -14.21
N THR A 194 18.27 -3.98 -13.61
CA THR A 194 18.97 -3.92 -12.31
C THR A 194 18.21 -4.70 -11.23
N ILE A 195 16.89 -4.52 -11.15
CA ILE A 195 16.04 -5.25 -10.20
C ILE A 195 16.02 -6.75 -10.49
N ARG A 196 15.82 -7.14 -11.76
CA ARG A 196 15.79 -8.55 -12.19
C ARG A 196 17.09 -9.28 -11.85
N ASN A 197 18.23 -8.61 -12.04
CA ASN A 197 19.54 -9.19 -11.77
C ASN A 197 19.84 -9.32 -10.27
N ASN A 198 19.40 -8.37 -9.43
CA ASN A 198 19.65 -8.40 -7.99
C ASN A 198 18.63 -9.25 -7.22
N PHE A 199 17.37 -9.32 -7.69
CA PHE A 199 16.25 -9.95 -6.99
C PHE A 199 15.44 -10.92 -7.90
N PRO A 200 16.10 -11.90 -8.56
CA PRO A 200 15.41 -12.77 -9.53
C PRO A 200 14.33 -13.64 -8.86
N LYS A 201 14.53 -14.05 -7.61
CA LYS A 201 13.59 -14.90 -6.86
C LYS A 201 12.32 -14.14 -6.48
N GLU A 202 12.48 -12.89 -6.05
CA GLU A 202 11.38 -12.02 -5.64
C GLU A 202 10.52 -11.63 -6.85
N VAL A 203 11.15 -11.38 -8.00
CA VAL A 203 10.44 -11.13 -9.27
C VAL A 203 9.72 -12.38 -9.75
N GLN A 204 10.39 -13.55 -9.74
CA GLN A 204 9.80 -14.81 -10.22
C GLN A 204 8.63 -15.26 -9.34
N SER A 205 8.73 -15.08 -8.02
CA SER A 205 7.64 -15.40 -7.11
C SER A 205 6.46 -14.44 -7.24
N GLY A 206 6.65 -13.23 -7.76
CA GLY A 206 5.64 -12.18 -7.80
C GLY A 206 5.54 -11.37 -6.51
N LEU A 207 6.53 -11.49 -5.61
CA LEU A 207 6.70 -10.58 -4.47
C LEU A 207 7.10 -9.18 -4.93
N LEU A 208 7.88 -9.06 -6.02
CA LEU A 208 8.35 -7.78 -6.54
C LEU A 208 7.82 -7.52 -7.95
N GLU A 209 7.18 -6.36 -8.12
CA GLU A 209 6.70 -5.87 -9.41
C GLU A 209 7.35 -4.54 -9.76
N VAL A 210 7.55 -4.29 -11.06
CA VAL A 210 8.06 -3.03 -11.58
C VAL A 210 7.09 -2.50 -12.62
N VAL A 211 6.60 -1.27 -12.38
CA VAL A 211 5.67 -0.58 -13.26
C VAL A 211 6.16 0.83 -13.59
N SER A 212 5.75 1.38 -14.73
CA SER A 212 6.00 2.76 -15.11
C SER A 212 4.74 3.39 -15.73
N PRO A 213 4.64 4.73 -15.77
CA PRO A 213 3.49 5.38 -16.36
C PRO A 213 3.60 5.37 -17.90
N SER A 214 2.46 5.54 -18.58
CA SER A 214 2.47 5.87 -20.01
C SER A 214 3.22 7.19 -20.25
N GLN A 215 3.86 7.32 -21.42
CA GLN A 215 4.50 8.57 -21.85
C GLN A 215 3.54 9.78 -21.87
N TYR A 216 2.24 9.52 -21.95
CA TYR A 216 1.19 10.55 -21.98
C TYR A 216 0.57 10.86 -20.61
N TYR A 217 1.01 10.19 -19.53
CA TYR A 217 0.42 10.35 -18.20
C TYR A 217 0.61 11.76 -17.65
N TYR A 218 1.83 12.31 -17.72
CA TYR A 218 2.13 13.61 -17.13
C TYR A 218 1.62 14.79 -17.99
N PRO A 219 1.08 15.85 -17.37
CA PRO A 219 0.73 17.07 -18.08
C PRO A 219 1.99 17.88 -18.44
N ASN A 220 1.82 18.89 -19.29
CA ASN A 220 2.86 19.88 -19.51
C ASN A 220 3.04 20.78 -18.27
N PHE A 221 4.18 20.63 -17.59
CA PHE A 221 4.51 21.37 -16.38
C PHE A 221 4.98 22.82 -16.60
N THR A 222 5.21 23.28 -17.84
CA THR A 222 5.73 24.64 -18.10
C THR A 222 4.76 25.75 -17.67
N SER A 223 3.46 25.43 -17.64
CA SER A 223 2.38 26.34 -17.27
C SER A 223 2.08 26.39 -15.75
N LEU A 224 2.87 25.70 -14.92
CA LEU A 224 2.71 25.75 -13.47
C LEU A 224 3.04 27.14 -12.93
N ARG A 225 2.18 27.64 -12.05
CA ARG A 225 2.36 28.91 -11.34
C ARG A 225 3.25 28.69 -10.13
N GLU A 226 4.20 29.60 -9.91
CA GLU A 226 4.99 29.61 -8.68
C GLU A 226 4.10 29.97 -7.49
N THR A 227 4.26 29.26 -6.38
CA THR A 227 3.50 29.47 -5.15
C THR A 227 4.41 29.27 -3.94
N PHE A 228 4.05 29.83 -2.78
CA PHE A 228 4.79 29.70 -1.52
C PHE A 228 6.26 30.16 -1.56
N GLY A 229 6.63 30.99 -2.53
CA GLY A 229 8.03 31.39 -2.76
C GLY A 229 8.91 30.29 -3.35
N ASP A 230 8.30 29.22 -3.86
CA ASP A 230 9.01 28.11 -4.50
C ASP A 230 9.44 28.46 -5.93
N SER A 231 10.63 28.02 -6.33
CA SER A 231 11.06 28.06 -7.73
C SER A 231 10.18 27.17 -8.61
N LYS A 232 10.11 27.46 -9.91
CA LYS A 232 9.46 26.58 -10.90
C LYS A 232 9.87 25.11 -10.78
N ASP A 233 11.14 24.81 -10.55
CA ASP A 233 11.61 23.43 -10.42
C ASP A 233 11.03 22.74 -9.19
N ARG A 234 10.98 23.44 -8.05
CA ARG A 234 10.37 22.91 -6.84
C ARG A 234 8.86 22.74 -7.00
N VAL A 235 8.19 23.66 -7.70
CA VAL A 235 6.74 23.53 -8.02
C VAL A 235 6.48 22.35 -8.93
N LYS A 236 7.29 22.16 -9.98
CA LYS A 236 7.24 20.99 -10.86
C LYS A 236 7.45 19.71 -10.08
N TRP A 237 8.48 19.67 -9.22
CA TRP A 237 8.81 18.52 -8.40
C TRP A 237 7.65 18.11 -7.48
N ARG A 238 7.08 19.03 -6.69
CA ARG A 238 5.96 18.70 -5.80
C ARG A 238 4.68 18.34 -6.55
N THR A 239 4.45 18.93 -7.73
CA THR A 239 3.30 18.61 -8.58
C THR A 239 3.44 17.21 -9.16
N LYS A 240 4.62 16.86 -9.66
CA LYS A 240 4.91 15.52 -10.17
C LYS A 240 4.77 14.47 -9.07
N GLN A 241 5.31 14.73 -7.87
CA GLN A 241 5.18 13.82 -6.73
C GLN A 241 3.71 13.48 -6.39
N ASN A 242 2.81 14.48 -6.43
CA ASN A 242 1.38 14.23 -6.24
C ASN A 242 0.81 13.25 -7.27
N LEU A 243 1.20 13.41 -8.54
CA LEU A 243 0.76 12.52 -9.63
C LEU A 243 1.38 11.12 -9.50
N ASP A 244 2.63 11.03 -9.06
CA ASP A 244 3.37 9.79 -8.87
C ASP A 244 2.71 8.92 -7.79
N PHE A 245 2.41 9.52 -6.64
CA PHE A 245 1.78 8.80 -5.53
C PHE A 245 0.34 8.42 -5.87
N SER A 246 -0.40 9.31 -6.55
CA SER A 246 -1.76 9.01 -7.01
C SER A 246 -1.78 7.82 -7.96
N PHE A 247 -0.85 7.75 -8.93
CA PHE A 247 -0.71 6.62 -9.83
C PHE A 247 -0.50 5.32 -9.06
N LEU A 248 0.48 5.32 -8.16
CA LEU A 248 0.88 4.13 -7.43
C LEU A 248 -0.22 3.62 -6.49
N MET A 249 -0.90 4.53 -5.79
CA MET A 249 -2.06 4.21 -4.96
C MET A 249 -3.19 3.58 -5.77
N LEU A 250 -3.53 4.14 -6.93
CA LEU A 250 -4.57 3.59 -7.80
C LEU A 250 -4.19 2.23 -8.39
N TYR A 251 -2.91 2.06 -8.79
CA TYR A 251 -2.41 0.78 -9.28
C TYR A 251 -2.44 -0.33 -8.20
N ALA A 252 -2.21 0.03 -6.94
CA ALA A 252 -2.17 -0.92 -5.83
C ALA A 252 -3.55 -1.24 -5.22
N GLN A 253 -4.61 -0.54 -5.62
CA GLN A 253 -5.94 -0.60 -4.99
C GLN A 253 -6.52 -2.02 -4.89
N ASP A 254 -6.32 -2.85 -5.92
CA ASP A 254 -6.93 -4.19 -6.01
C ASP A 254 -5.96 -5.33 -5.67
N LYS A 255 -4.78 -5.01 -5.12
CA LYS A 255 -3.73 -5.99 -4.84
C LYS A 255 -3.79 -6.57 -3.43
N GLY A 256 -4.23 -5.80 -2.44
CA GLY A 256 -4.26 -6.27 -1.06
C GLY A 256 -5.23 -5.53 -0.15
N ILE A 257 -5.15 -5.78 1.15
CA ILE A 257 -6.01 -5.16 2.18
C ILE A 257 -5.46 -3.79 2.59
N TYR A 258 -4.14 -3.72 2.79
CA TYR A 258 -3.44 -2.51 3.21
C TYR A 258 -2.40 -2.09 2.19
N TYR A 259 -2.29 -0.78 1.96
CA TYR A 259 -1.25 -0.16 1.14
C TYR A 259 -0.35 0.69 2.01
N VAL A 260 0.96 0.62 1.79
CA VAL A 260 1.95 1.42 2.52
C VAL A 260 2.77 2.21 1.52
N GLN A 261 2.74 3.53 1.64
CA GLN A 261 3.62 4.40 0.85
C GLN A 261 5.01 4.44 1.49
N LEU A 262 6.03 4.06 0.72
CA LEU A 262 7.45 4.20 1.05
C LEU A 262 8.14 5.08 0.01
N GLU A 263 9.43 5.33 0.24
CA GLU A 263 10.36 5.99 -0.69
C GLU A 263 11.49 4.99 -1.02
N ASP A 264 12.25 5.25 -2.08
CA ASP A 264 13.31 4.35 -2.56
C ASP A 264 14.64 4.50 -1.82
N ASP A 265 14.69 5.32 -0.76
CA ASP A 265 15.86 5.62 0.06
C ASP A 265 15.60 5.42 1.56
N VAL A 266 14.98 4.28 1.91
CA VAL A 266 14.65 3.91 3.29
C VAL A 266 15.30 2.60 3.72
N VAL A 267 15.58 2.49 5.03
CA VAL A 267 15.95 1.24 5.68
C VAL A 267 14.81 0.82 6.62
N ALA A 268 14.46 -0.45 6.56
CA ALA A 268 13.44 -1.05 7.40
C ALA A 268 14.05 -1.74 8.63
N LYS A 269 13.36 -1.62 9.77
CA LYS A 269 13.65 -2.41 10.98
C LYS A 269 13.34 -3.88 10.72
N ALA A 270 14.15 -4.78 11.27
CA ALA A 270 13.87 -6.21 11.22
C ALA A 270 12.51 -6.52 11.87
N GLY A 271 11.70 -7.36 11.20
CA GLY A 271 10.37 -7.74 11.68
C GLY A 271 9.29 -6.69 11.43
N TYR A 272 9.54 -5.65 10.62
CA TYR A 272 8.56 -4.60 10.33
C TYR A 272 7.20 -5.15 9.89
N TYR A 273 7.18 -6.25 9.12
CA TYR A 273 5.95 -6.87 8.64
C TYR A 273 5.01 -7.23 9.81
N ASN A 274 5.52 -7.98 10.79
CA ASN A 274 4.72 -8.43 11.93
C ASN A 274 4.32 -7.25 12.81
N ASP A 275 5.23 -6.30 13.05
CA ASP A 275 4.95 -5.09 13.81
C ASP A 275 3.78 -4.30 13.18
N MET A 276 3.78 -4.17 11.84
CA MET A 276 2.73 -3.47 11.09
C MET A 276 1.39 -4.19 11.10
N ILE A 277 1.39 -5.50 10.80
CA ILE A 277 0.16 -6.32 10.79
C ILE A 277 -0.48 -6.40 12.19
N THR A 278 0.34 -6.54 13.23
CA THR A 278 -0.13 -6.53 14.62
C THR A 278 -0.75 -5.19 14.98
N PHE A 279 -0.08 -4.09 14.64
CA PHE A 279 -0.58 -2.75 14.96
C PHE A 279 -1.88 -2.42 14.23
N VAL A 280 -1.98 -2.71 12.94
CA VAL A 280 -3.22 -2.45 12.19
C VAL A 280 -4.38 -3.27 12.72
N THR A 281 -4.14 -4.54 13.07
CA THR A 281 -5.16 -5.41 13.70
C THR A 281 -5.66 -4.81 15.03
N GLN A 282 -4.78 -4.23 15.83
CA GLN A 282 -5.15 -3.53 17.08
C GLN A 282 -5.93 -2.23 16.84
N GLN A 283 -5.67 -1.53 15.72
CA GLN A 283 -6.39 -0.29 15.41
C GLN A 283 -7.67 -0.51 14.61
N GLU A 284 -7.92 -1.70 14.04
CA GLU A 284 -9.07 -1.96 13.17
C GLU A 284 -10.45 -1.67 13.78
N PRO A 285 -10.69 -1.87 15.10
CA PRO A 285 -11.96 -1.49 15.72
C PRO A 285 -12.22 0.03 15.75
N LYS A 286 -11.21 0.87 15.49
CA LYS A 286 -11.32 2.33 15.55
C LYS A 286 -11.41 2.94 14.16
N PRO A 287 -12.11 4.07 14.00
CA PRO A 287 -11.99 4.86 12.79
C PRO A 287 -10.57 5.44 12.70
N TRP A 288 -9.92 5.23 11.56
CA TRP A 288 -8.64 5.86 11.22
C TRP A 288 -8.56 6.11 9.72
N LEU A 289 -7.89 7.19 9.31
CA LEU A 289 -7.64 7.52 7.91
C LEU A 289 -6.38 6.83 7.39
N TYR A 290 -5.30 6.87 8.18
CA TYR A 290 -4.06 6.15 7.90
C TYR A 290 -3.31 5.85 9.20
N LEU A 291 -2.34 4.94 9.15
CA LEU A 291 -1.43 4.66 10.28
C LEU A 291 -0.01 5.08 9.93
N GLU A 292 0.74 5.57 10.92
CA GLU A 292 2.10 6.08 10.73
C GLU A 292 3.15 5.11 11.31
N PHE A 293 4.10 4.70 10.47
CA PHE A 293 5.26 3.87 10.85
C PHE A 293 6.59 4.62 10.70
N SER A 294 6.55 5.89 10.29
CA SER A 294 7.66 6.85 10.33
C SER A 294 7.12 8.26 10.57
N GLN A 295 7.88 9.10 11.27
CA GLN A 295 7.58 10.52 11.45
C GLN A 295 7.94 11.35 10.21
N LEU A 296 8.84 10.83 9.37
CA LEU A 296 9.44 11.61 8.30
C LEU A 296 8.52 11.66 7.08
N GLY A 297 7.93 12.83 6.85
CA GLY A 297 7.13 13.12 5.65
C GLY A 297 6.07 12.06 5.39
N PHE A 298 6.01 11.61 4.14
CA PHE A 298 5.04 10.62 3.67
C PHE A 298 5.51 9.16 3.81
N ILE A 299 6.69 8.92 4.37
CA ILE A 299 7.23 7.57 4.53
C ILE A 299 6.40 6.79 5.55
N GLY A 300 6.15 5.51 5.27
CA GLY A 300 5.54 4.57 6.18
C GLY A 300 4.09 4.92 6.52
N LYS A 301 3.36 5.50 5.57
CA LYS A 301 1.94 5.82 5.71
C LYS A 301 1.12 4.65 5.18
N MET A 302 0.41 3.97 6.08
CA MET A 302 -0.44 2.83 5.75
C MET A 302 -1.90 3.26 5.61
N PHE A 303 -2.55 2.81 4.54
CA PHE A 303 -3.94 3.07 4.21
C PHE A 303 -4.67 1.75 4.00
N ARG A 304 -5.98 1.72 4.20
CA ARG A 304 -6.80 0.63 3.64
C ARG A 304 -6.89 0.84 2.13
N THR A 305 -6.73 -0.23 1.35
CA THR A 305 -6.79 -0.12 -0.12
C THR A 305 -8.13 0.39 -0.61
N ARG A 306 -9.23 0.05 0.09
CA ARG A 306 -10.58 0.57 -0.18
C ARG A 306 -10.70 2.10 -0.08
N ASP A 307 -9.84 2.75 0.71
CA ASP A 307 -9.87 4.20 0.94
C ASP A 307 -8.98 4.95 -0.08
N LEU A 308 -8.10 4.24 -0.80
CA LEU A 308 -7.17 4.84 -1.76
C LEU A 308 -7.84 5.65 -2.87
N PRO A 309 -8.97 5.25 -3.48
CA PRO A 309 -9.61 6.05 -4.52
C PRO A 309 -9.94 7.47 -4.08
N MET A 310 -10.52 7.63 -2.87
CA MET A 310 -10.88 8.94 -2.32
C MET A 310 -9.63 9.78 -2.03
N ILE A 311 -8.58 9.15 -1.51
CA ILE A 311 -7.32 9.83 -1.18
C ILE A 311 -6.60 10.27 -2.46
N ALA A 312 -6.45 9.38 -3.42
CA ALA A 312 -5.84 9.67 -4.72
C ALA A 312 -6.63 10.72 -5.50
N GLU A 313 -7.97 10.68 -5.46
CA GLU A 313 -8.81 11.71 -6.09
C GLU A 313 -8.57 13.09 -5.46
N PHE A 314 -8.46 13.18 -4.13
CA PHE A 314 -8.13 14.44 -3.45
C PHE A 314 -6.75 14.95 -3.87
N PHE A 315 -5.76 14.06 -4.00
CA PHE A 315 -4.42 14.43 -4.48
C PHE A 315 -4.45 14.92 -5.93
N LEU A 316 -5.20 14.25 -6.81
CA LEU A 316 -5.39 14.66 -8.19
C LEU A 316 -6.12 16.00 -8.30
N MET A 317 -7.11 16.27 -7.44
CA MET A 317 -7.85 17.53 -7.42
C MET A 317 -6.93 18.73 -7.17
N PHE A 318 -5.97 18.59 -6.25
CA PHE A 318 -5.10 19.66 -5.78
C PHE A 318 -3.63 19.48 -6.15
N HIS A 319 -3.33 18.64 -7.15
CA HIS A 319 -1.96 18.23 -7.48
C HIS A 319 -1.02 19.41 -7.78
N ARG A 320 -1.56 20.54 -8.28
CA ARG A 320 -0.79 21.75 -8.62
C ARG A 320 -0.63 22.70 -7.43
N ASP A 321 -1.48 22.58 -6.42
CA ASP A 321 -1.67 23.62 -5.42
C ASP A 321 -0.80 23.45 -4.18
N LYS A 322 -0.60 22.21 -3.71
CA LYS A 322 0.16 21.95 -2.47
C LYS A 322 1.00 20.67 -2.58
N PRO A 323 2.10 20.55 -1.82
CA PRO A 323 2.84 19.28 -1.72
C PRO A 323 2.00 18.20 -1.03
N ILE A 324 2.36 16.93 -1.28
CA ILE A 324 1.57 15.76 -0.86
C ILE A 324 1.31 15.68 0.65
N ASP A 325 2.33 15.97 1.47
CA ASP A 325 2.20 15.93 2.94
C ASP A 325 1.14 16.92 3.44
N TRP A 326 1.07 18.08 2.79
CA TRP A 326 0.08 19.10 3.13
C TRP A 326 -1.30 18.64 2.67
N LEU A 327 -1.43 18.08 1.47
CA LEU A 327 -2.71 17.56 1.00
C LEU A 327 -3.26 16.49 1.94
N LEU A 328 -2.43 15.57 2.42
CA LEU A 328 -2.85 14.56 3.40
C LEU A 328 -3.31 15.19 4.72
N ASP A 329 -2.60 16.20 5.23
CA ASP A 329 -3.05 16.94 6.42
C ASP A 329 -4.34 17.75 6.19
N HIS A 330 -4.58 18.23 4.96
CA HIS A 330 -5.84 18.89 4.61
C HIS A 330 -7.01 17.89 4.58
N ILE A 331 -6.81 16.64 4.14
CA ILE A 331 -7.85 15.59 4.26
C ILE A 331 -8.23 15.42 5.73
N LEU A 332 -7.24 15.33 6.63
CA LEU A 332 -7.49 15.24 8.07
C LEU A 332 -8.20 16.49 8.61
N TRP A 333 -7.80 17.68 8.18
CA TRP A 333 -8.45 18.93 8.60
C TRP A 333 -9.94 18.93 8.23
N VAL A 334 -10.26 18.61 6.98
CA VAL A 334 -11.63 18.56 6.47
C VAL A 334 -12.46 17.48 7.19
N LYS A 335 -11.85 16.34 7.54
CA LYS A 335 -12.57 15.23 8.18
C LYS A 335 -12.74 15.36 9.69
N ALA A 336 -11.82 16.05 10.38
CA ALA A 336 -11.71 15.98 11.84
C ALA A 336 -11.83 17.33 12.55
N CYS A 337 -11.47 18.44 11.92
CA CYS A 337 -11.37 19.71 12.61
C CYS A 337 -12.68 20.49 12.58
N ASN A 338 -13.13 20.94 13.76
CA ASN A 338 -14.23 21.88 13.87
C ASN A 338 -13.70 23.31 13.70
N PRO A 339 -14.16 24.08 12.68
CA PRO A 339 -13.72 25.46 12.45
C PRO A 339 -13.99 26.43 13.61
N GLU A 340 -14.94 26.11 14.49
CA GLU A 340 -15.31 26.92 15.65
C GLU A 340 -14.43 26.64 16.88
N LYS A 341 -13.50 25.68 16.79
CA LYS A 341 -12.62 25.27 17.89
C LYS A 341 -11.16 25.61 17.61
N ASP A 342 -10.37 25.57 18.67
CA ASP A 342 -8.96 25.94 18.61
C ASP A 342 -8.08 24.88 17.91
N ALA A 343 -6.84 25.29 17.62
CA ALA A 343 -5.86 24.43 16.96
C ALA A 343 -5.51 23.18 17.81
N LYS A 344 -5.57 23.29 19.14
CA LYS A 344 -5.31 22.16 20.04
C LYS A 344 -6.37 21.07 19.84
N HIS A 345 -7.64 21.44 19.85
CA HIS A 345 -8.73 20.50 19.57
C HIS A 345 -8.58 19.85 18.19
N CYS A 346 -8.31 20.64 17.15
CA CYS A 346 -8.09 20.11 15.80
C CYS A 346 -6.94 19.09 15.77
N ASN A 347 -5.81 19.39 16.42
CA ASN A 347 -4.66 18.47 16.49
C ASN A 347 -5.00 17.16 17.22
N GLU A 348 -5.76 17.23 18.31
CA GLU A 348 -6.24 16.04 19.03
C GLU A 348 -7.16 15.19 18.15
N GLN A 349 -8.12 15.81 17.45
CA GLN A 349 -9.02 15.08 16.55
C GLN A 349 -8.28 14.46 15.37
N LYS A 350 -7.32 15.17 14.77
CA LYS A 350 -6.45 14.62 13.72
C LYS A 350 -5.69 13.41 14.25
N ALA A 351 -5.10 13.48 15.45
CA ALA A 351 -4.31 12.39 16.02
C ALA A 351 -5.11 11.09 16.18
N LEU A 352 -6.43 11.17 16.39
CA LEU A 352 -7.33 10.01 16.44
C LEU A 352 -7.57 9.35 15.07
N LEU A 353 -7.17 9.99 13.96
CA LEU A 353 -7.28 9.43 12.61
C LEU A 353 -5.94 9.06 11.98
N LYS A 354 -4.82 9.36 12.66
CA LYS A 354 -3.46 9.06 12.21
C LYS A 354 -2.59 8.47 13.33
N GLN A 355 -3.05 7.37 13.91
CA GLN A 355 -2.33 6.71 14.99
C GLN A 355 -0.94 6.29 14.53
N ARG A 356 0.04 6.58 15.38
CA ARG A 356 1.44 6.33 15.10
C ARG A 356 1.97 5.15 15.91
N TYR A 357 2.63 4.23 15.21
CA TYR A 357 3.41 3.17 15.82
C TYR A 357 4.74 3.73 16.34
N LYS A 358 5.16 3.27 17.51
CA LYS A 358 6.44 3.63 18.13
C LYS A 358 7.14 2.37 18.66
N PRO A 359 8.45 2.18 18.43
CA PRO A 359 9.37 3.05 17.69
C PRO A 359 9.12 3.05 16.17
N SER A 360 9.62 4.04 15.43
CA SER A 360 9.49 4.07 13.96
C SER A 360 10.13 2.82 13.33
N LEU A 361 9.50 2.30 12.27
CA LEU A 361 9.95 1.09 11.56
C LEU A 361 10.80 1.40 10.32
N PHE A 362 10.76 2.64 9.83
CA PHE A 362 11.48 3.06 8.64
C PHE A 362 12.32 4.32 8.91
N GLN A 363 13.55 4.31 8.39
CA GLN A 363 14.48 5.44 8.46
C GLN A 363 14.90 5.85 7.05
N HIS A 364 14.74 7.14 6.74
CA HIS A 364 15.28 7.73 5.52
C HIS A 364 16.82 7.76 5.57
N VAL A 365 17.49 7.24 4.54
CA VAL A 365 18.96 7.19 4.44
C VAL A 365 19.50 7.94 3.23
N GLY A 366 18.62 8.47 2.36
CA GLY A 366 19.01 9.29 1.22
C GLY A 366 19.70 10.59 1.66
N LEU A 367 20.97 10.79 1.31
CA LEU A 367 21.64 12.07 1.53
C LEU A 367 21.29 13.07 0.41
N HIS A 368 21.14 12.57 -0.81
CA HIS A 368 20.84 13.37 -2.00
C HIS A 368 19.38 13.21 -2.38
N SER A 369 18.64 14.31 -2.27
CA SER A 369 17.23 14.37 -2.68
C SER A 369 17.09 14.19 -4.19
N SER A 370 15.91 13.73 -4.62
CA SER A 370 15.49 13.78 -6.02
C SER A 370 15.26 15.21 -6.53
N LEU A 371 15.11 16.20 -5.64
CA LEU A 371 15.18 17.61 -6.03
C LEU A 371 16.67 18.01 -6.18
N PRO A 372 17.12 18.41 -7.39
CA PRO A 372 18.52 18.72 -7.64
C PRO A 372 19.10 19.74 -6.64
N GLY A 373 20.28 19.43 -6.11
CA GLY A 373 21.00 20.30 -5.17
C GLY A 373 20.54 20.23 -3.71
N LYS A 374 19.44 19.55 -3.38
CA LYS A 374 18.95 19.43 -2.00
C LYS A 374 19.60 18.27 -1.25
N LEU A 375 20.25 18.57 -0.13
CA LEU A 375 20.74 17.58 0.82
C LEU A 375 19.67 17.27 1.87
N GLN A 376 19.58 16.00 2.27
CA GLN A 376 18.66 15.53 3.29
C GLN A 376 19.45 14.91 4.46
N HIS A 377 19.34 15.56 5.63
CA HIS A 377 20.03 15.16 6.86
C HIS A 377 19.05 14.71 7.95
N LEU A 378 17.75 14.73 7.68
CA LEU A 378 16.73 14.38 8.67
C LEU A 378 16.85 12.91 9.05
N LYS A 379 16.87 12.66 10.36
CA LYS A 379 16.74 11.34 10.97
C LYS A 379 15.48 11.28 11.81
N ASP A 380 14.83 10.12 11.82
CA ASP A 380 13.65 9.91 12.64
C ASP A 380 14.10 9.72 14.09
N LYS A 381 13.59 10.56 14.99
CA LYS A 381 14.01 10.57 16.40
C LYS A 381 13.56 9.32 17.14
N ASP A 382 12.46 8.72 16.69
CA ASP A 382 11.89 7.53 17.30
C ASP A 382 12.31 6.25 16.57
N PHE A 383 13.15 6.33 15.54
CA PHE A 383 13.79 5.15 14.97
C PHE A 383 14.86 4.69 15.95
N ALA A 384 14.56 3.60 16.67
CA ALA A 384 15.50 2.98 17.59
C ALA A 384 16.81 2.73 16.85
N LYS A 385 17.96 2.97 17.49
CA LYS A 385 19.25 2.56 16.94
C LYS A 385 19.12 1.08 16.59
N GLN A 386 19.03 0.79 15.30
CA GLN A 386 18.92 -0.56 14.82
C GLN A 386 20.10 -1.30 15.42
N THR A 387 19.83 -2.38 16.15
CA THR A 387 20.89 -3.25 16.62
C THR A 387 21.54 -3.78 15.33
N LEU A 388 22.66 -3.17 14.92
CA LEU A 388 23.46 -3.61 13.76
C LEU A 388 23.99 -5.03 13.97
N TYR A 389 23.83 -5.51 15.20
CA TYR A 389 24.26 -6.76 15.72
C TYR A 389 23.01 -7.61 16.05
N ASN A 390 22.86 -8.75 15.36
CA ASN A 390 21.90 -9.79 15.75
C ASN A 390 22.66 -10.87 16.51
N ALA A 391 22.27 -11.08 17.78
CA ALA A 391 22.64 -12.22 18.61
C ALA A 391 22.57 -13.52 17.78
N HIS A 392 23.72 -14.12 17.48
CA HIS A 392 23.80 -15.40 16.78
C HIS A 392 24.69 -16.34 17.58
N SER A 393 24.34 -17.62 17.58
CA SER A 393 25.10 -18.65 18.30
C SER A 393 25.81 -19.52 17.28
N ASN A 394 27.11 -19.29 17.13
CA ASN A 394 27.96 -20.15 16.31
C ASN A 394 28.47 -21.33 17.15
N PRO A 395 28.70 -22.51 16.53
CA PRO A 395 29.33 -23.64 17.21
C PRO A 395 30.75 -23.29 17.66
N VAL A 396 31.30 -23.99 18.63
CA VAL A 396 32.66 -23.71 19.12
C VAL A 396 33.65 -23.89 17.96
N ALA A 397 34.52 -22.90 17.74
CA ALA A 397 35.58 -22.94 16.73
C ALA A 397 36.85 -22.26 17.25
N GLU A 398 37.99 -22.63 16.70
CA GLU A 398 39.23 -21.88 16.80
C GLU A 398 39.23 -20.79 15.71
N LEU A 399 39.46 -19.54 16.13
CA LEU A 399 39.35 -18.37 15.27
C LEU A 399 40.74 -17.79 15.04
N SER A 400 41.09 -17.55 13.79
CA SER A 400 42.33 -16.85 13.45
C SER A 400 42.10 -15.84 12.33
N SER A 401 42.80 -14.72 12.42
CA SER A 401 42.80 -13.71 11.37
C SER A 401 44.12 -12.99 11.30
N SER A 402 44.55 -12.68 10.08
CA SER A 402 45.68 -11.78 9.83
C SER A 402 45.28 -10.30 9.97
N LEU A 403 44.04 -10.01 10.34
CA LEU A 403 43.46 -8.67 10.37
C LEU A 403 43.46 -8.11 11.78
N LYS A 404 44.13 -6.97 11.97
CA LYS A 404 44.11 -6.27 13.26
C LYS A 404 42.75 -5.59 13.44
N HIS A 405 42.03 -5.98 14.49
CA HIS A 405 40.77 -5.36 14.85
C HIS A 405 40.97 -3.94 15.41
N TYR A 406 39.92 -3.13 15.31
CA TYR A 406 39.86 -1.78 15.86
C TYR A 406 39.18 -1.79 17.22
N GLN A 407 39.84 -1.21 18.22
CA GLN A 407 39.34 -1.13 19.60
C GLN A 407 38.91 -2.51 20.12
N GLU A 408 37.65 -2.68 20.53
CA GLU A 408 37.15 -3.94 21.09
C GLU A 408 36.41 -4.81 20.07
N HIS A 409 36.29 -4.37 18.81
CA HIS A 409 35.50 -5.03 17.77
C HIS A 409 36.23 -6.23 17.14
N SER A 410 36.50 -7.26 17.96
CA SER A 410 37.35 -8.41 17.61
C SER A 410 36.60 -9.51 16.84
N LEU A 411 37.36 -10.46 16.25
CA LEU A 411 36.78 -11.57 15.48
C LEU A 411 36.04 -12.53 16.40
N GLU A 412 36.57 -12.73 17.59
CA GLU A 412 36.00 -13.60 18.62
C GLU A 412 34.65 -13.06 19.09
N ARG A 413 34.54 -11.75 19.31
CA ARG A 413 33.27 -11.11 19.68
C ARG A 413 32.27 -11.11 18.53
N ALA A 414 32.75 -10.95 17.30
CA ALA A 414 31.92 -11.14 16.12
C ALA A 414 31.36 -12.56 16.02
N TYR A 415 32.21 -13.57 16.22
CA TYR A 415 31.85 -14.98 16.09
C TYR A 415 30.99 -15.50 17.24
N LYS A 416 31.21 -15.05 18.48
CA LYS A 416 30.35 -15.41 19.63
C LYS A 416 29.00 -14.73 19.59
N GLY A 417 28.87 -13.76 18.69
CA GLY A 417 27.70 -12.95 18.67
C GLY A 417 27.56 -12.02 19.88
N GLU A 418 28.64 -11.34 20.22
CA GLU A 418 28.66 -10.30 21.26
C GLU A 418 28.76 -8.88 20.65
N ASP A 419 29.35 -8.77 19.46
CA ASP A 419 29.61 -7.50 18.75
C ASP A 419 29.86 -7.76 17.24
N PHE A 420 30.37 -6.79 16.48
CA PHE A 420 30.84 -6.97 15.09
C PHE A 420 32.38 -6.90 14.98
N PHE A 421 32.93 -7.37 13.85
CA PHE A 421 34.36 -7.18 13.54
C PHE A 421 34.57 -5.85 12.81
N TRP A 422 35.42 -4.98 13.36
CA TRP A 422 35.79 -3.71 12.71
C TRP A 422 37.29 -3.60 12.56
N ARG A 423 37.74 -3.04 11.45
CA ARG A 423 39.15 -2.72 11.23
C ARG A 423 39.33 -1.38 10.49
N PRO A 424 40.49 -0.73 10.61
CA PRO A 424 40.85 0.41 9.75
C PRO A 424 41.07 -0.01 8.29
N GLN A 425 41.02 0.96 7.37
CA GLN A 425 41.27 0.78 5.93
C GLN A 425 42.63 0.07 5.68
N MET A 426 42.66 -0.88 4.74
CA MET A 426 43.87 -1.67 4.42
C MET A 426 44.70 -1.09 3.26
N HIS A 427 46.02 -1.32 3.31
CA HIS A 427 46.95 -1.15 2.18
C HIS A 427 47.40 -2.50 1.55
N ALA A 428 46.98 -3.66 2.08
CA ALA A 428 47.30 -5.01 1.59
C ALA A 428 46.13 -5.98 1.86
N PRO A 429 46.00 -7.14 1.17
CA PRO A 429 44.93 -8.12 1.43
C PRO A 429 45.15 -8.92 2.73
N GLY A 430 44.09 -9.49 3.30
CA GLY A 430 44.17 -10.36 4.49
C GLY A 430 43.00 -11.34 4.61
N TRP A 431 43.07 -12.26 5.57
CA TRP A 431 42.24 -13.48 5.61
C TRP A 431 41.54 -13.71 6.96
N PHE A 432 40.48 -14.51 6.92
CA PHE A 432 39.79 -15.08 8.08
C PHE A 432 39.80 -16.60 7.97
N HIS A 433 40.02 -17.29 9.09
CA HIS A 433 39.88 -18.73 9.16
C HIS A 433 39.14 -19.13 10.44
N SER A 434 38.19 -20.05 10.30
CA SER A 434 37.46 -20.66 11.42
C SER A 434 37.55 -22.18 11.29
N THR A 435 38.17 -22.82 12.26
CA THR A 435 38.30 -24.28 12.32
C THR A 435 37.35 -24.80 13.40
N PRO A 436 36.33 -25.60 13.06
CA PRO A 436 35.50 -26.27 14.06
C PRO A 436 36.38 -27.09 15.00
N TRP A 437 36.02 -27.15 16.28
CA TRP A 437 36.67 -28.12 17.17
C TRP A 437 36.40 -29.53 16.65
N PRO A 438 37.38 -30.45 16.69
CA PRO A 438 37.07 -31.84 16.45
C PRO A 438 36.03 -32.26 17.49
N GLU A 439 34.86 -32.70 17.02
CA GLU A 439 33.95 -33.47 17.85
C GLU A 439 34.76 -34.63 18.38
N TYR A 440 35.05 -34.60 19.69
CA TYR A 440 35.49 -35.80 20.38
C TYR A 440 34.28 -36.72 20.38
N ASP A 441 34.21 -37.58 19.36
CA ASP A 441 33.47 -38.83 19.44
C ASP A 441 34.12 -39.65 20.57
N GLY A 442 33.64 -39.41 21.78
CA GLY A 442 33.95 -40.22 22.93
C GLY A 442 33.22 -41.55 22.84
N TRP A 443 33.98 -42.59 22.46
CA TRP A 443 33.80 -44.03 22.68
C TRP A 443 32.49 -44.70 22.28
#